data_AF-A0A938CIM7-F1
#
_entry.id   AF-A0A938CIM7-F1
#
_cell.length_a   1.000
_cell.length_b   1.000
_cell.length_c   1.000
_cell.angle_alpha   90.00
_cell.angle_beta   90.00
_cell.angle_gamma   90.00
#
_symmetry.space_group_name_H-M   'P 1'
#
loop_
_entity.id
_entity.type
_entity.pdbx_description
1 polymer ?
#
loop_
_entity_poly.entity_id
_entity_poly.type
_entity_poly.pdbx_seq_one_letter_code
_entity_poly.pdbx_strand_id
1 'polypeptide(L)'
;MGTPQSLIRAGVVLPLSALLVGPAFAQLTAQAVVPPGADPGRIERQVEPPRAPPSLGPAPVLPAPAAPAPARPEVRFRLNAVQLEGTTVLGEAELAPIYRPLLGTEISLVELNNLAGAIGERYRAAGYVLAQAIVPAREIRDGRVRILVLEGFVAQARIEGAKRGESAIRGYLDRLVADRPLTQAALERYLLLINDLPGVPARATLTPAAAATGASDLILAVTEKPQTAFATADNRGTKFAGRNQFGVGALFNSPFLSGDGLGFQVLTATPLRELRYMEATHETPIGDDGWKLQLRGLHSETHPSASLRPLDVEGENLLLSAGVSYPLLRSRAENLLLAARFAYRDSTTDVFDNSIRLSDDRLRTLALSASYDVVDDWQGINQIGLELTQGLDVLNATPTGSPLLSRAGGRPDFTPHSPDDTVL
;
A
#
# COMPACT_ATOMS: atom_id res chain seq x y z
N MET A 1 6.83 1.42 -54.89
CA MET A 1 7.00 -0.04 -54.73
C MET A 1 8.12 -0.28 -53.75
N GLY A 2 7.87 -1.02 -52.67
CA GLY A 2 8.90 -1.63 -51.82
C GLY A 2 9.29 -0.86 -50.54
N THR A 3 8.48 -1.02 -49.48
CA THR A 3 8.94 -0.92 -48.08
C THR A 3 9.74 -2.17 -47.70
N PRO A 4 10.64 -2.09 -46.70
CA PRO A 4 10.95 -3.22 -45.85
C PRO A 4 10.47 -3.00 -44.42
N GLN A 5 9.70 -3.98 -43.95
CA GLN A 5 9.21 -4.17 -42.59
C GLN A 5 10.36 -4.58 -41.65
N SER A 6 10.35 -4.09 -40.41
CA SER A 6 11.15 -4.67 -39.32
C SER A 6 10.24 -5.11 -38.17
N LEU A 7 10.62 -6.24 -37.59
CA LEU A 7 9.85 -7.21 -36.81
C LEU A 7 9.50 -6.70 -35.39
N ILE A 8 8.22 -6.85 -35.03
CA ILE A 8 7.74 -6.79 -33.64
C ILE A 8 7.84 -8.22 -33.06
N ARG A 9 8.61 -8.38 -31.96
CA ARG A 9 8.63 -9.60 -31.16
C ARG A 9 7.44 -9.60 -30.20
N ALA A 10 6.45 -10.45 -30.45
CA ALA A 10 5.40 -10.80 -29.50
C ALA A 10 5.85 -12.02 -28.69
N GLY A 11 6.02 -11.85 -27.37
CA GLY A 11 6.22 -12.95 -26.43
C GLY A 11 4.87 -13.56 -26.06
N VAL A 12 4.61 -14.78 -26.52
CA VAL A 12 3.44 -15.59 -26.14
C VAL A 12 3.80 -16.38 -24.89
N VAL A 13 3.11 -16.12 -23.77
CA VAL A 13 3.18 -16.95 -22.57
C VAL A 13 2.12 -18.06 -22.71
N LEU A 14 2.59 -19.30 -22.87
CA LEU A 14 1.77 -20.52 -22.86
C LEU A 14 1.47 -20.95 -21.42
N PRO A 15 0.22 -21.30 -21.05
CA PRO A 15 -0.04 -21.94 -19.78
C PRO A 15 0.19 -23.45 -19.90
N LEU A 16 1.03 -24.00 -19.01
CA LEU A 16 1.29 -25.43 -18.88
C LEU A 16 0.21 -26.04 -17.97
N SER A 17 -0.85 -26.60 -18.55
CA SER A 17 -1.88 -27.35 -17.83
C SER A 17 -1.50 -28.83 -17.75
N ALA A 18 -0.96 -29.28 -16.62
CA ALA A 18 -0.80 -30.70 -16.32
C ALA A 18 -2.07 -31.23 -15.63
N LEU A 19 -2.86 -32.03 -16.37
CA LEU A 19 -3.93 -32.85 -15.82
C LEU A 19 -3.32 -34.06 -15.07
N LEU A 20 -3.55 -34.12 -13.75
CA LEU A 20 -3.43 -35.35 -12.97
C LEU A 20 -4.84 -35.80 -12.58
N VAL A 21 -5.32 -36.84 -13.25
CA VAL A 21 -6.57 -37.53 -12.92
C VAL A 21 -6.23 -38.70 -12.00
N GLY A 22 -6.47 -38.54 -10.70
CA GLY A 22 -6.46 -39.64 -9.72
C GLY A 22 -7.87 -40.21 -9.52
N PRO A 23 -8.02 -41.51 -9.20
CA PRO A 23 -9.33 -42.13 -9.02
C PRO A 23 -9.97 -41.70 -7.70
N ALA A 24 -11.19 -41.17 -7.78
CA ALA A 24 -11.98 -40.79 -6.62
C ALA A 24 -12.53 -42.05 -5.90
N PHE A 25 -12.02 -42.34 -4.71
CA PHE A 25 -12.73 -43.18 -3.75
C PHE A 25 -13.78 -42.34 -3.03
N ALA A 26 -15.05 -42.54 -3.39
CA ALA A 26 -16.17 -41.98 -2.66
C ALA A 26 -16.39 -42.75 -1.36
N GLN A 27 -15.91 -42.22 -0.24
CA GLN A 27 -16.44 -42.60 1.08
C GLN A 27 -17.64 -41.70 1.38
N LEU A 28 -18.84 -42.28 1.34
CA LEU A 28 -20.06 -41.64 1.81
C LEU A 28 -20.02 -41.58 3.35
N THR A 29 -19.50 -40.49 3.90
CA THR A 29 -19.88 -40.07 5.25
C THR A 29 -21.07 -39.12 5.12
N ALA A 30 -22.28 -39.66 5.30
CA ALA A 30 -23.50 -38.86 5.39
C ALA A 30 -23.51 -38.11 6.73
N GLN A 31 -22.82 -36.97 6.77
CA GLN A 31 -23.07 -35.94 7.77
C GLN A 31 -23.98 -34.89 7.13
N ALA A 32 -24.87 -34.30 7.93
CA ALA A 32 -25.73 -33.21 7.48
C ALA A 32 -24.86 -31.98 7.21
N VAL A 33 -24.29 -31.89 6.01
CA VAL A 33 -23.48 -30.76 5.58
C VAL A 33 -24.41 -29.59 5.34
N VAL A 34 -24.29 -28.55 6.18
CA VAL A 34 -24.95 -27.27 5.92
C VAL A 34 -24.50 -26.78 4.55
N PRO A 35 -25.44 -26.43 3.63
CA PRO A 35 -25.08 -25.97 2.31
C PRO A 35 -24.08 -24.81 2.37
N PRO A 36 -23.11 -24.68 1.45
CA PRO A 36 -22.15 -23.57 1.44
C PRO A 36 -22.78 -22.16 1.36
N GLY A 37 -24.08 -22.09 1.05
CA GLY A 37 -24.86 -20.84 1.07
C GLY A 37 -25.35 -20.41 2.45
N ALA A 38 -25.24 -21.28 3.45
CA ALA A 38 -25.66 -21.09 4.83
C ALA A 38 -24.47 -21.14 5.82
N ASP A 39 -23.23 -21.22 5.31
CA ASP A 39 -21.99 -21.12 6.09
C ASP A 39 -21.84 -19.70 6.70
N PRO A 40 -21.76 -19.56 8.03
CA PRO A 40 -21.56 -18.27 8.70
C PRO A 40 -20.31 -17.51 8.22
N GLY A 41 -19.22 -18.23 7.93
CA GLY A 41 -17.96 -17.63 7.46
C GLY A 41 -18.03 -17.04 6.04
N ARG A 42 -19.10 -17.31 5.29
CA ARG A 42 -19.32 -16.71 3.96
C ARG A 42 -19.69 -15.24 4.05
N ILE A 43 -20.41 -14.82 5.09
CA ILE A 43 -20.86 -13.43 5.23
C ILE A 43 -19.66 -12.50 5.33
N GLU A 44 -18.64 -12.88 6.11
CA GLU A 44 -17.39 -12.13 6.23
C GLU A 44 -16.76 -11.82 4.85
N ARG A 45 -16.58 -12.85 4.02
CA ARG A 45 -15.98 -12.73 2.67
C ARG A 45 -16.79 -11.86 1.71
N GLN A 46 -18.10 -11.72 1.95
CA GLN A 46 -18.97 -10.86 1.13
C GLN A 46 -18.85 -9.38 1.49
N VAL A 47 -18.55 -9.10 2.76
CA VAL A 47 -18.43 -7.74 3.31
C VAL A 47 -17.02 -7.19 3.16
N GLU A 48 -16.01 -8.06 3.14
CA GLU A 48 -14.64 -7.65 2.89
C GLU A 48 -14.54 -6.90 1.54
N PRO A 49 -14.12 -5.62 1.55
CA PRO A 49 -14.09 -4.84 0.33
C PRO A 49 -13.08 -5.46 -0.64
N PRO A 50 -13.36 -5.45 -1.95
CA PRO A 50 -12.38 -5.87 -2.93
C PRO A 50 -11.13 -5.02 -2.75
N ARG A 51 -9.98 -5.68 -2.83
CA ARG A 51 -8.69 -5.03 -2.71
C ARG A 51 -8.60 -3.89 -3.73
N ALA A 52 -8.58 -2.66 -3.23
CA ALA A 52 -8.41 -1.50 -4.10
C ALA A 52 -6.95 -1.42 -4.59
N PRO A 53 -6.71 -0.88 -5.79
CA PRO A 53 -5.34 -0.52 -6.18
C PRO A 53 -4.78 0.50 -5.19
N PRO A 54 -3.47 0.44 -4.89
CA PRO A 54 -2.84 1.41 -4.00
C PRO A 54 -3.05 2.83 -4.52
N SER A 55 -3.39 3.74 -3.60
CA SER A 55 -3.51 5.16 -3.95
C SER A 55 -2.14 5.70 -4.37
N LEU A 56 -2.10 6.27 -5.58
CA LEU A 56 -0.89 6.91 -6.11
C LEU A 56 -0.58 8.25 -5.43
N GLY A 57 -1.56 8.82 -4.69
CA GLY A 57 -1.46 10.16 -4.10
C GLY A 57 -1.22 11.28 -5.13
N PRO A 58 -1.40 12.56 -4.77
CA PRO A 58 -1.02 13.67 -5.64
C PRO A 58 0.51 13.82 -5.70
N ALA A 59 1.08 14.07 -6.88
CA ALA A 59 2.52 14.34 -7.02
C ALA A 59 2.90 15.63 -6.28
N PRO A 60 4.07 15.67 -5.60
CA PRO A 60 4.55 16.91 -5.00
C PRO A 60 4.81 17.95 -6.09
N VAL A 61 4.48 19.20 -5.81
CA VAL A 61 4.86 20.32 -6.68
C VAL A 61 6.31 20.68 -6.35
N LEU A 62 7.20 20.46 -7.30
CA LEU A 62 8.62 20.78 -7.18
C LEU A 62 8.88 22.26 -7.51
N PRO A 63 9.92 22.87 -6.93
CA PRO A 63 10.33 24.21 -7.32
C PRO A 63 10.77 24.21 -8.79
N ALA A 64 10.43 25.27 -9.51
CA ALA A 64 10.93 25.46 -10.86
C ALA A 64 12.47 25.56 -10.84
N PRO A 65 13.18 24.97 -11.83
CA PRO A 65 14.61 25.19 -11.99
C PRO A 65 14.92 26.69 -12.04
N ALA A 66 16.02 27.10 -11.42
CA ALA A 66 16.45 28.49 -11.49
C ALA A 66 16.61 28.93 -12.95
N ALA A 67 15.95 30.01 -13.34
CA ALA A 67 16.06 30.55 -14.69
C ALA A 67 17.52 30.96 -14.95
N PRO A 68 18.11 30.61 -16.11
CA PRO A 68 19.45 31.07 -16.45
C PRO A 68 19.48 32.60 -16.45
N ALA A 69 20.58 33.17 -15.94
CA ALA A 69 20.77 34.61 -15.90
C ALA A 69 20.59 35.22 -17.32
N PRO A 70 19.97 36.41 -17.45
CA PRO A 70 19.69 37.01 -18.75
C PRO A 70 20.98 37.17 -19.55
N ALA A 71 20.95 36.64 -20.79
CA ALA A 71 22.10 36.65 -21.69
C ALA A 71 22.51 38.10 -21.99
N ARG A 72 23.75 38.46 -21.60
CA ARG A 72 24.46 39.61 -22.18
C ARG A 72 25.16 39.17 -23.48
N PRO A 73 25.49 40.10 -24.39
CA PRO A 73 26.05 39.77 -25.70
C PRO A 73 27.33 38.91 -25.61
N GLU A 74 27.55 38.13 -26.67
CA GLU A 74 28.48 37.00 -26.89
C GLU A 74 29.93 37.16 -26.39
N VAL A 75 30.15 37.17 -25.07
CA VAL A 75 31.49 36.93 -24.53
C VAL A 75 31.79 35.44 -24.65
N ARG A 76 32.67 35.09 -25.59
CA ARG A 76 33.26 33.75 -25.74
C ARG A 76 34.60 33.71 -25.01
N PHE A 77 34.90 32.56 -24.42
CA PHE A 77 36.19 32.32 -23.77
C PHE A 77 36.59 30.85 -23.94
N ARG A 78 37.89 30.58 -23.88
CA ARG A 78 38.40 29.20 -23.93
C ARG A 78 38.23 28.53 -22.58
N LEU A 79 37.49 27.41 -22.54
CA LEU A 79 37.31 26.63 -21.31
C LEU A 79 38.53 25.73 -21.10
N ASN A 80 39.35 26.00 -20.09
CA ASN A 80 40.56 25.25 -19.79
C ASN A 80 40.37 24.20 -18.69
N ALA A 81 39.57 24.51 -17.68
CA ALA A 81 39.26 23.58 -16.59
C ALA A 81 37.86 23.83 -16.02
N VAL A 82 37.22 22.77 -15.56
CA VAL A 82 35.98 22.81 -14.79
C VAL A 82 36.27 22.31 -13.39
N GLN A 83 35.99 23.14 -12.38
CA GLN A 83 36.07 22.77 -10.99
C GLN A 83 34.65 22.58 -10.45
N LEU A 84 34.33 21.36 -10.04
CA LEU A 84 33.05 21.03 -9.42
C LEU A 84 33.19 21.13 -7.90
N GLU A 85 32.32 21.90 -7.26
CA GLU A 85 32.18 21.96 -5.80
C GLU A 85 30.82 21.36 -5.38
N GLY A 86 30.75 20.77 -4.18
CA GLY A 86 29.50 20.19 -3.66
C GLY A 86 29.10 18.85 -4.28
N THR A 87 30.07 18.08 -4.78
CA THR A 87 29.86 16.76 -5.39
C THR A 87 30.17 15.66 -4.38
N THR A 88 29.26 15.41 -3.43
CA THR A 88 29.45 14.37 -2.41
C THR A 88 28.86 13.02 -2.83
N VAL A 89 27.83 13.06 -3.66
CA VAL A 89 27.09 11.87 -4.14
C VAL A 89 27.66 11.34 -5.45
N LEU A 90 27.79 12.19 -6.48
CA LEU A 90 28.29 11.78 -7.79
C LEU A 90 29.75 12.21 -7.95
N GLY A 91 30.63 11.23 -8.09
CA GLY A 91 32.07 11.47 -8.25
C GLY A 91 32.46 11.95 -9.66
N GLU A 92 33.72 12.34 -9.80
CA GLU A 92 34.27 12.86 -11.07
C GLU A 92 34.10 11.89 -12.24
N ALA A 93 34.19 10.58 -12.02
CA ALA A 93 34.02 9.58 -13.07
C ALA A 93 32.64 9.66 -13.76
N GLU A 94 31.61 10.07 -13.03
CA GLU A 94 30.24 10.18 -13.56
C GLU A 94 29.97 11.53 -14.22
N LEU A 95 30.66 12.58 -13.77
CA LEU A 95 30.43 13.96 -14.23
C LEU A 95 31.41 14.41 -15.31
N ALA A 96 32.64 13.88 -15.32
CA ALA A 96 33.67 14.21 -16.30
C ALA A 96 33.25 13.99 -17.76
N PRO A 97 32.50 12.93 -18.13
CA PRO A 97 32.02 12.75 -19.50
C PRO A 97 31.18 13.92 -20.01
N ILE A 98 30.54 14.68 -19.11
CA ILE A 98 29.65 15.81 -19.46
C ILE A 98 30.47 17.03 -19.91
N TYR A 99 31.57 17.37 -19.21
CA TYR A 99 32.36 18.57 -19.51
C TYR A 99 33.64 18.33 -20.29
N ARG A 100 34.21 17.12 -20.29
CA ARG A 100 35.47 16.81 -20.99
C ARG A 100 35.48 17.21 -22.48
N PRO A 101 34.41 16.99 -23.27
CA PRO A 101 34.39 17.38 -24.69
C PRO A 101 34.53 18.88 -24.92
N LEU A 102 34.22 19.71 -23.92
CA LEU A 102 34.26 21.17 -23.98
C LEU A 102 35.59 21.75 -23.48
N LEU A 103 36.48 20.92 -22.94
CA LEU A 103 37.80 21.37 -22.50
C LEU A 103 38.68 21.70 -23.71
N GLY A 104 39.32 22.86 -23.66
CA GLY A 104 40.17 23.40 -24.71
C GLY A 104 39.44 24.10 -25.84
N THR A 105 38.10 24.14 -25.84
CA THR A 105 37.27 24.81 -26.87
C THR A 105 36.81 26.19 -26.43
N GLU A 106 36.43 27.05 -27.38
CA GLU A 106 35.75 28.32 -27.06
C GLU A 106 34.26 28.08 -26.79
N ILE A 107 33.78 28.53 -25.63
CA ILE A 107 32.38 28.43 -25.23
C ILE A 107 31.83 29.80 -24.84
N SER A 108 30.52 29.94 -24.97
CA SER A 108 29.71 31.07 -24.52
C SER A 108 29.16 30.83 -23.11
N LEU A 109 28.66 31.89 -22.48
CA LEU A 109 27.94 31.78 -21.19
C LEU A 109 26.69 30.89 -21.30
N VAL A 110 26.03 30.86 -22.46
CA VAL A 110 24.86 30.00 -22.69
C VAL A 110 25.28 28.53 -22.68
N GLU A 111 26.36 28.18 -23.38
CA GLU A 111 26.89 26.81 -23.39
C GLU A 111 27.37 26.38 -22.00
N LEU A 112 27.97 27.30 -21.22
CA LEU A 112 28.34 27.03 -19.84
C LEU A 112 27.12 26.78 -18.93
N ASN A 113 26.05 27.56 -19.09
CA ASN A 113 24.80 27.33 -18.35
C ASN A 113 24.15 26.00 -18.77
N ASN A 114 24.21 25.64 -20.06
CA ASN A 114 23.74 24.33 -20.53
C ASN A 114 24.57 23.19 -19.93
N LEU A 115 25.89 23.38 -19.77
CA LEU A 115 26.75 22.41 -19.10
C LEU A 115 26.34 22.22 -17.63
N ALA A 116 26.11 23.31 -16.89
CA ALA A 116 25.60 23.23 -15.53
C ALA A 116 24.22 22.55 -15.49
N GLY A 117 23.33 22.89 -16.42
CA GLY A 117 22.03 22.21 -16.58
C GLY A 117 22.18 20.70 -16.77
N ALA A 118 23.10 20.26 -17.63
CA ALA A 118 23.37 18.84 -17.88
C ALA A 118 23.92 18.11 -16.64
N ILE A 119 24.77 18.77 -15.84
CA ILE A 119 25.21 18.23 -14.54
C ILE A 119 24.02 18.08 -13.59
N GLY A 120 23.15 19.09 -13.50
CA GLY A 120 21.93 19.03 -12.68
C GLY A 120 20.98 17.91 -13.12
N GLU A 121 20.78 17.74 -14.43
CA GLU A 121 20.01 16.62 -15.00
C GLU A 121 20.61 15.27 -14.62
N ARG A 122 21.94 15.15 -14.63
CA ARG A 122 22.61 13.90 -14.24
C ARG A 122 22.38 13.54 -12.77
N TYR A 123 22.31 14.52 -11.87
CA TYR A 123 21.94 14.31 -10.47
C TYR A 123 20.46 13.90 -10.34
N ARG A 124 19.56 14.56 -11.07
CA ARG A 124 18.13 14.19 -11.07
C ARG A 124 17.89 12.79 -11.62
N ALA A 125 18.59 12.42 -12.69
CA ALA A 125 18.56 11.06 -13.23
C ALA A 125 19.12 10.01 -12.24
N ALA A 126 20.00 10.42 -11.32
CA ALA A 126 20.47 9.59 -10.21
C ALA A 126 19.52 9.58 -9.00
N GLY A 127 18.36 10.23 -9.07
CA GLY A 127 17.34 10.26 -8.02
C GLY A 127 17.40 11.46 -7.07
N TYR A 128 18.24 12.47 -7.33
CA TYR A 128 18.34 13.66 -6.47
C TYR A 128 17.52 14.81 -7.06
N VAL A 129 16.20 14.75 -6.84
CA VAL A 129 15.22 15.60 -7.52
C VAL A 129 15.38 17.10 -7.24
N LEU A 130 15.93 17.47 -6.08
CA LEU A 130 16.18 18.86 -5.69
C LEU A 130 17.58 19.36 -6.06
N ALA A 131 18.41 18.51 -6.68
CA ALA A 131 19.76 18.90 -7.03
C ALA A 131 19.80 19.92 -8.17
N GLN A 132 20.67 20.91 -8.05
CA GLN A 132 20.88 21.93 -9.06
C GLN A 132 22.38 22.22 -9.20
N ALA A 133 22.86 22.45 -10.41
CA ALA A 133 24.21 22.95 -10.63
C ALA A 133 24.13 24.38 -11.16
N ILE A 134 24.89 25.27 -10.55
CA ILE A 134 24.88 26.71 -10.85
C ILE A 134 26.28 27.21 -11.14
N VAL A 135 26.36 28.23 -11.99
CA VAL A 135 27.59 28.95 -12.31
C VAL A 135 27.59 30.23 -11.48
N PRO A 136 28.47 30.37 -10.47
CA PRO A 136 28.54 31.59 -9.67
C PRO A 136 28.96 32.80 -10.53
N ALA A 137 28.36 33.97 -10.29
CA ALA A 137 28.50 35.16 -11.15
C ALA A 137 29.90 35.80 -11.24
N ARG A 138 30.95 35.25 -10.60
CA ARG A 138 32.21 35.98 -10.36
C ARG A 138 33.53 35.28 -10.73
N GLU A 139 33.54 34.12 -11.39
CA GLU A 139 34.80 33.36 -11.56
C GLU A 139 34.99 32.68 -12.91
N ILE A 140 35.05 33.47 -13.99
CA ILE A 140 35.77 33.04 -15.19
C ILE A 140 37.13 33.74 -15.15
N ARG A 141 38.15 33.06 -14.62
CA ARG A 141 39.54 33.55 -14.61
C ARG A 141 40.43 32.55 -15.32
N ASP A 142 41.18 33.01 -16.33
CA ASP A 142 42.12 32.19 -17.11
C ASP A 142 41.48 30.96 -17.77
N GLY A 143 40.18 31.04 -18.12
CA GLY A 143 39.43 29.91 -18.69
C GLY A 143 39.10 28.80 -17.70
N ARG A 144 39.36 28.98 -16.40
CA ARG A 144 38.93 28.05 -15.34
C ARG A 144 37.58 28.49 -14.82
N VAL A 145 36.64 27.55 -14.82
CA VAL A 145 35.26 27.80 -14.41
C VAL A 145 34.93 26.95 -13.21
N ARG A 146 34.33 27.59 -12.21
CA ARG A 146 33.75 26.91 -11.06
C ARG A 146 32.26 26.67 -11.28
N ILE A 147 31.82 25.43 -11.07
CA ILE A 147 30.40 25.06 -11.05
C ILE A 147 30.10 24.52 -9.65
N LEU A 148 29.14 25.14 -8.98
CA LEU A 148 28.67 24.71 -7.67
C LEU A 148 27.48 23.78 -7.84
N VAL A 149 27.61 22.55 -7.38
CA VAL A 149 26.51 21.59 -7.28
C VAL A 149 25.87 21.71 -5.91
N LEU A 150 24.59 22.02 -5.91
CA LEU A 150 23.74 22.11 -4.75
C LEU A 150 22.95 20.80 -4.64
N GLU A 151 23.40 19.90 -3.78
CA GLU A 151 22.69 18.65 -3.47
C GLU A 151 21.52 18.98 -2.54
N GLY A 152 20.34 19.19 -3.14
CA GLY A 152 19.23 19.79 -2.42
C GLY A 152 18.61 18.90 -1.34
N PHE A 153 18.02 19.55 -0.34
CA PHE A 153 17.36 18.90 0.79
C PHE A 153 16.19 19.75 1.30
N VAL A 154 15.33 19.17 2.15
CA VAL A 154 14.27 19.93 2.83
C VAL A 154 14.82 20.56 4.10
N ALA A 155 14.82 21.90 4.17
CA ALA A 155 15.30 22.64 5.34
C ALA A 155 14.30 22.56 6.50
N GLN A 156 13.02 22.73 6.19
CA GLN A 156 11.91 22.69 7.14
C GLN A 156 10.62 22.23 6.45
N ALA A 157 9.72 21.64 7.22
CA ALA A 157 8.41 21.23 6.76
C ALA A 157 7.31 21.86 7.61
N ARG A 158 6.35 22.51 6.96
CA ARG A 158 5.18 23.15 7.58
C ARG A 158 3.92 22.35 7.24
N ILE A 159 3.07 22.14 8.24
CA ILE A 159 1.78 21.47 8.07
C ILE A 159 0.69 22.55 8.11
N GLU A 160 -0.23 22.51 7.15
CA GLU A 160 -1.38 23.40 7.08
C GLU A 160 -2.68 22.60 7.07
N GLY A 161 -3.61 22.91 7.97
CA GLY A 161 -4.96 22.33 7.98
C GLY A 161 -5.14 21.00 8.72
N ALA A 162 -4.07 20.36 9.17
CA ALA A 162 -4.15 19.20 10.07
C ALA A 162 -4.36 19.63 11.53
N LYS A 163 -5.14 18.87 12.29
CA LYS A 163 -5.34 19.04 13.73
C LYS A 163 -5.13 17.72 14.47
N ARG A 164 -5.97 16.71 14.26
CA ARG A 164 -5.90 15.46 15.04
C ARG A 164 -4.75 14.55 14.58
N GLY A 165 -4.49 14.53 13.27
CA GLY A 165 -3.41 13.75 12.66
C GLY A 165 -2.03 14.43 12.67
N GLU A 166 -1.87 15.64 13.19
CA GLU A 166 -0.65 16.44 13.00
C GLU A 166 0.61 15.78 13.56
N SER A 167 0.54 15.14 14.72
CA SER A 167 1.72 14.53 15.35
C SER A 167 2.28 13.36 14.53
N ALA A 168 1.41 12.49 14.01
CA ALA A 168 1.84 11.39 13.14
C ALA A 168 2.42 11.93 11.83
N ILE A 169 1.78 12.93 11.22
CA ILE A 169 2.30 13.59 10.01
C ILE A 169 3.68 14.19 10.27
N ARG A 170 3.89 14.84 11.42
CA ARG A 170 5.17 15.46 11.78
C ARG A 170 6.28 14.42 11.91
N GLY A 171 6.03 13.26 12.51
CA GLY A 171 7.01 12.17 12.57
C GLY A 171 7.57 11.77 11.20
N TYR A 172 6.70 11.61 10.20
CA TYR A 172 7.14 11.34 8.82
C TYR A 172 7.90 12.51 8.18
N LEU A 173 7.47 13.75 8.42
CA LEU A 173 8.16 14.93 7.89
C LEU A 173 9.54 15.13 8.53
N ASP A 174 9.73 14.78 9.79
CA ASP A 174 11.02 14.88 10.47
C ASP A 174 12.04 13.90 9.86
N ARG A 175 11.61 12.71 9.43
CA ARG A 175 12.44 11.77 8.65
C ARG A 175 12.89 12.38 7.32
N LEU A 176 11.98 13.08 6.64
CA LEU A 176 12.27 13.75 5.37
C LEU A 176 13.27 14.91 5.54
N VAL A 177 13.14 15.71 6.61
CA VAL A 177 14.05 16.83 6.92
C VAL A 177 15.46 16.34 7.29
N ALA A 178 15.54 15.14 7.88
CA ALA A 178 16.79 14.48 8.24
C ALA A 178 17.52 13.86 7.03
N ASP A 179 16.83 13.55 5.93
CA ASP A 179 17.43 12.97 4.73
C ASP A 179 18.20 14.02 3.92
N ARG A 180 19.54 13.94 3.95
CA ARG A 180 20.44 14.92 3.35
C ARG A 180 21.63 14.23 2.67
N PRO A 181 21.82 14.39 1.34
CA PRO A 181 20.91 15.07 0.40
C PRO A 181 19.63 14.26 0.14
N LEU A 182 18.54 14.97 -0.14
CA LEU A 182 17.22 14.33 -0.26
C LEU A 182 17.11 13.55 -1.57
N THR A 183 16.68 12.30 -1.46
CA THR A 183 16.36 11.46 -2.61
C THR A 183 14.89 11.56 -3.02
N GLN A 184 14.61 11.36 -4.31
CA GLN A 184 13.25 11.24 -4.84
C GLN A 184 12.51 10.08 -4.17
N ALA A 185 13.19 8.96 -3.96
CA ALA A 185 12.61 7.77 -3.33
C ALA A 185 12.16 8.07 -1.89
N ALA A 186 12.98 8.76 -1.08
CA ALA A 186 12.61 9.16 0.27
C ALA A 186 11.45 10.18 0.28
N LEU A 187 11.53 11.21 -0.58
CA LEU A 187 10.46 12.19 -0.73
C LEU A 187 9.12 11.55 -1.07
N GLU A 188 9.12 10.68 -2.07
CA GLU A 188 7.93 9.98 -2.51
C GLU A 188 7.40 9.04 -1.44
N ARG A 189 8.25 8.20 -0.84
CA ARG A 189 7.88 7.27 0.22
C ARG A 189 7.17 7.98 1.36
N TYR A 190 7.78 8.99 1.96
CA TYR A 190 7.21 9.64 3.15
C TYR A 190 5.93 10.42 2.84
N LEU A 191 5.82 11.04 1.67
CA LEU A 191 4.58 11.69 1.25
C LEU A 191 3.45 10.68 0.97
N LEU A 192 3.77 9.49 0.47
CA LEU A 192 2.81 8.40 0.31
C LEU A 192 2.38 7.81 1.65
N LEU A 193 3.32 7.59 2.58
CA LEU A 193 3.02 7.11 3.93
C LEU A 193 2.09 8.07 4.70
N ILE A 194 2.29 9.38 4.55
CA ILE A 194 1.39 10.39 5.10
C ILE A 194 -0.02 10.27 4.48
N ASN A 195 -0.11 10.06 3.16
CA ASN A 195 -1.39 9.88 2.47
C ASN A 195 -2.07 8.52 2.77
N ASP A 196 -1.31 7.55 3.28
CA ASP A 196 -1.84 6.26 3.74
C ASP A 196 -2.43 6.36 5.17
N LEU A 197 -2.34 7.52 5.84
CA LEU A 197 -3.01 7.76 7.12
C LEU A 197 -4.52 7.98 6.93
N PRO A 198 -5.37 7.35 7.78
CA PRO A 198 -6.81 7.54 7.74
C PRO A 198 -7.24 9.01 7.80
N GLY A 199 -7.98 9.47 6.79
CA GLY A 199 -8.56 10.81 6.76
C GLY A 199 -7.59 11.96 6.48
N VAL A 200 -6.38 11.67 5.99
CA VAL A 200 -5.30 12.65 5.74
C VAL A 200 -4.96 12.75 4.24
N PRO A 201 -5.86 13.25 3.38
CA PRO A 201 -5.46 13.61 2.02
C PRO A 201 -4.53 14.84 2.08
N ALA A 202 -3.26 14.63 1.72
CA ALA A 202 -2.21 15.63 1.82
C ALA A 202 -1.63 15.98 0.44
N ARG A 203 -1.32 17.26 0.24
CA ARG A 203 -0.62 17.79 -0.94
C ARG A 203 0.65 18.51 -0.50
N ALA A 204 1.77 18.11 -1.07
CA ALA A 204 3.06 18.73 -0.78
C ALA A 204 3.47 19.71 -1.88
N THR A 205 3.95 20.87 -1.46
CA THR A 205 4.55 21.90 -2.31
C THR A 205 5.92 22.22 -1.76
N LEU A 206 6.94 22.17 -2.62
CA LEU A 206 8.30 22.56 -2.27
C LEU A 206 8.60 23.93 -2.87
N THR A 207 9.12 24.83 -2.03
CA THR A 207 9.53 26.18 -2.42
C THR A 207 11.00 26.40 -2.07
N PRO A 208 11.77 27.19 -2.84
CA PRO A 208 13.15 27.50 -2.47
C PRO A 208 13.24 28.11 -1.08
N ALA A 209 14.15 27.61 -0.24
CA ALA A 209 14.34 28.11 1.11
C ALA A 209 15.09 29.46 1.07
N ALA A 210 14.60 30.46 1.80
CA ALA A 210 15.24 31.78 1.85
C ALA A 210 16.57 31.75 2.63
N ALA A 211 16.68 30.87 3.63
CA ALA A 211 17.79 30.86 4.59
C ALA A 211 18.99 30.00 4.15
N ALA A 212 18.83 29.08 3.20
CA ALA A 212 19.87 28.15 2.79
C ALA A 212 19.85 27.89 1.28
N THR A 213 20.96 28.21 0.60
CA THR A 213 21.12 27.95 -0.84
C THR A 213 21.10 26.45 -1.14
N GLY A 214 20.28 26.04 -2.10
CA GLY A 214 20.10 24.63 -2.44
C GLY A 214 19.07 23.89 -1.60
N ALA A 215 18.56 24.50 -0.53
CA ALA A 215 17.51 23.90 0.28
C ALA A 215 16.11 24.32 -0.18
N SER A 216 15.11 23.50 0.14
CA SER A 216 13.69 23.79 -0.09
C SER A 216 12.90 23.73 1.22
N ASP A 217 11.90 24.59 1.34
CA ASP A 217 10.87 24.50 2.38
C ASP A 217 9.71 23.67 1.83
N LEU A 218 9.20 22.72 2.62
CA LEU A 218 8.05 21.90 2.27
C LEU A 218 6.79 22.44 2.97
N ILE A 219 5.74 22.69 2.20
CA ILE A 219 4.41 23.02 2.71
C ILE A 219 3.50 21.84 2.43
N LEU A 220 2.97 21.23 3.48
CA LEU A 220 2.03 20.12 3.41
C LEU A 220 0.63 20.61 3.75
N ALA A 221 -0.20 20.79 2.72
CA ALA A 221 -1.60 21.15 2.87
C ALA A 221 -2.45 19.88 3.06
N VAL A 222 -3.16 19.81 4.19
CA VAL A 222 -3.97 18.66 4.61
C VAL A 222 -5.43 19.07 4.71
N THR A 223 -6.33 18.26 4.14
CA THR A 223 -7.78 18.45 4.31
C THR A 223 -8.34 17.34 5.20
N GLU A 224 -8.36 17.58 6.51
CA GLU A 224 -8.78 16.58 7.49
C GLU A 224 -10.29 16.30 7.40
N LYS A 225 -10.65 15.01 7.30
CA LYS A 225 -12.04 14.54 7.43
C LYS A 225 -12.17 13.77 8.75
N PRO A 226 -12.78 14.31 9.81
CA PRO A 226 -12.78 13.66 11.12
C PRO A 226 -13.61 12.37 11.15
N GLN A 227 -14.66 12.31 10.33
CA GLN A 227 -15.52 11.15 10.24
C GLN A 227 -16.20 11.04 8.88
N THR A 228 -16.58 9.82 8.50
CA THR A 228 -17.40 9.53 7.33
C THR A 228 -18.43 8.48 7.72
N ALA A 229 -19.71 8.70 7.40
CA ALA A 229 -20.76 7.72 7.58
C ALA A 229 -21.29 7.28 6.22
N PHE A 230 -21.73 6.03 6.13
CA PHE A 230 -22.25 5.46 4.90
C PHE A 230 -23.40 4.49 5.19
N ALA A 231 -24.23 4.26 4.18
CA ALA A 231 -25.26 3.24 4.18
C ALA A 231 -25.18 2.45 2.87
N THR A 232 -25.44 1.15 2.93
CA THR A 232 -25.41 0.23 1.80
C THR A 232 -26.74 -0.50 1.66
N ALA A 233 -27.10 -0.82 0.43
CA ALA A 233 -28.21 -1.70 0.11
C ALA A 233 -27.81 -2.53 -1.11
N ASP A 234 -27.88 -3.86 -1.01
CA ASP A 234 -27.57 -4.77 -2.11
C ASP A 234 -28.45 -6.02 -2.10
N ASN A 235 -28.38 -6.81 -3.17
CA ASN A 235 -29.11 -8.06 -3.33
C ASN A 235 -28.19 -9.28 -3.54
N ARG A 236 -26.96 -9.21 -3.01
CA ARG A 236 -25.92 -10.25 -3.18
C ARG A 236 -26.05 -11.40 -2.18
N GLY A 237 -26.91 -11.25 -1.17
CA GLY A 237 -27.15 -12.27 -0.16
C GLY A 237 -27.74 -13.56 -0.74
N THR A 238 -27.50 -14.68 -0.06
CA THR A 238 -27.99 -15.99 -0.51
C THR A 238 -29.48 -16.14 -0.20
N LYS A 239 -30.10 -17.20 -0.75
CA LYS A 239 -31.47 -17.57 -0.35
C LYS A 239 -31.58 -18.07 1.10
N PHE A 240 -30.45 -18.29 1.78
CA PHE A 240 -30.41 -18.78 3.15
C PHE A 240 -30.17 -17.64 4.15
N ALA A 241 -29.32 -16.67 3.82
CA ALA A 241 -28.97 -15.53 4.68
C ALA A 241 -29.61 -14.20 4.22
N GLY A 242 -30.79 -14.29 3.58
CA GLY A 242 -31.55 -13.16 3.03
C GLY A 242 -30.93 -12.51 1.81
N ARG A 243 -31.71 -12.41 0.72
CA ARG A 243 -31.21 -11.89 -0.56
C ARG A 243 -30.89 -10.41 -0.52
N ASN A 244 -31.79 -9.61 0.03
CA ASN A 244 -31.59 -8.16 0.13
C ASN A 244 -30.96 -7.83 1.48
N GLN A 245 -29.80 -7.19 1.42
CA GLN A 245 -29.01 -6.81 2.57
C GLN A 245 -28.89 -5.29 2.67
N PHE A 246 -28.89 -4.79 3.90
CA PHE A 246 -28.83 -3.37 4.23
C PHE A 246 -27.78 -3.17 5.31
N GLY A 247 -26.92 -2.19 5.12
CA GLY A 247 -25.85 -1.90 6.07
C GLY A 247 -25.73 -0.42 6.36
N VAL A 248 -25.18 -0.12 7.54
CA VAL A 248 -24.77 1.22 7.95
C VAL A 248 -23.39 1.14 8.58
N GLY A 249 -22.57 2.16 8.36
CA GLY A 249 -21.24 2.19 8.94
C GLY A 249 -20.71 3.60 9.12
N ALA A 250 -19.66 3.71 9.92
CA ALA A 250 -18.96 4.93 10.20
C ALA A 250 -17.46 4.66 10.30
N LEU A 251 -16.68 5.62 9.80
CA LEU A 251 -15.23 5.69 9.91
C LEU A 251 -14.90 6.96 10.69
N PHE A 252 -14.07 6.85 11.71
CA PHE A 252 -13.54 7.97 12.49
C PHE A 252 -12.04 8.03 12.29
N ASN A 253 -11.53 9.21 11.95
CA ASN A 253 -10.12 9.43 11.68
C ASN A 253 -9.48 10.21 12.84
N SER A 254 -8.33 9.71 13.30
CA SER A 254 -7.66 10.16 14.51
C SER A 254 -8.58 10.25 15.76
N PRO A 255 -9.47 9.27 16.06
CA PRO A 255 -10.33 9.31 17.24
C PRO A 255 -9.57 9.17 18.57
N PHE A 256 -8.49 8.38 18.65
CA PHE A 256 -7.78 8.11 19.91
C PHE A 256 -6.31 8.51 19.86
N LEU A 257 -5.64 8.19 18.75
CA LEU A 257 -4.22 8.48 18.51
C LEU A 257 -4.06 9.30 17.23
N SER A 258 -2.93 10.00 17.11
CA SER A 258 -2.67 10.77 15.90
C SER A 258 -2.46 9.82 14.71
N GLY A 259 -3.23 10.01 13.64
CA GLY A 259 -3.14 9.16 12.45
C GLY A 259 -3.76 7.78 12.59
N ASP A 260 -4.51 7.48 13.66
CA ASP A 260 -5.28 6.24 13.74
C ASP A 260 -6.61 6.33 12.99
N GLY A 261 -7.25 5.18 12.81
CA GLY A 261 -8.58 5.05 12.23
C GLY A 261 -9.40 4.05 13.02
N LEU A 262 -10.70 4.32 13.18
CA LEU A 262 -11.68 3.41 13.76
C LEU A 262 -12.84 3.26 12.79
N GLY A 263 -13.13 2.04 12.35
CA GLY A 263 -14.30 1.69 11.55
C GLY A 263 -15.32 0.90 12.37
N PHE A 264 -16.59 1.15 12.11
CA PHE A 264 -17.70 0.35 12.61
C PHE A 264 -18.71 0.13 11.49
N GLN A 265 -19.23 -1.08 11.36
CA GLN A 265 -20.29 -1.38 10.41
C GLN A 265 -21.24 -2.44 10.94
N VAL A 266 -22.51 -2.28 10.60
CA VAL A 266 -23.59 -3.25 10.87
C VAL A 266 -24.26 -3.58 9.56
N LEU A 267 -24.53 -4.86 9.33
CA LEU A 267 -25.23 -5.38 8.16
C LEU A 267 -26.35 -6.33 8.60
N THR A 268 -27.50 -6.26 7.94
CA THR A 268 -28.62 -7.18 8.13
C THR A 268 -29.28 -7.52 6.80
N ALA A 269 -30.15 -8.53 6.80
CA ALA A 269 -30.90 -8.95 5.63
C ALA A 269 -32.42 -8.80 5.82
N THR A 270 -33.19 -9.07 4.77
CA THR A 270 -34.66 -9.17 4.86
C THR A 270 -35.11 -10.60 4.60
N PRO A 271 -35.80 -11.26 5.56
CA PRO A 271 -36.11 -10.82 6.94
C PRO A 271 -34.90 -10.59 7.87
N LEU A 272 -35.03 -9.65 8.83
CA LEU A 272 -33.94 -9.19 9.74
C LEU A 272 -33.27 -10.29 10.56
N ARG A 273 -33.98 -11.38 10.85
CA ARG A 273 -33.44 -12.51 11.62
C ARG A 273 -32.46 -13.38 10.83
N GLU A 274 -32.54 -13.37 9.50
CA GLU A 274 -31.72 -14.26 8.67
C GLU A 274 -30.24 -13.90 8.72
N LEU A 275 -29.94 -12.62 9.00
CA LEU A 275 -28.58 -12.12 9.13
C LEU A 275 -28.51 -10.93 10.08
N ARG A 276 -27.61 -11.02 11.05
CA ARG A 276 -27.10 -9.90 11.83
C ARG A 276 -25.59 -9.96 11.83
N TYR A 277 -24.94 -8.87 11.46
CA TYR A 277 -23.50 -8.80 11.32
C TYR A 277 -23.04 -7.47 11.88
N MET A 278 -21.98 -7.49 12.70
CA MET A 278 -21.36 -6.30 13.25
C MET A 278 -19.84 -6.44 13.19
N GLU A 279 -19.16 -5.40 12.74
CA GLU A 279 -17.71 -5.36 12.67
C GLU A 279 -17.17 -4.03 13.19
N ALA A 280 -16.07 -4.11 13.93
CA ALA A 280 -15.24 -2.98 14.31
C ALA A 280 -13.80 -3.21 13.85
N THR A 281 -13.17 -2.18 13.28
CA THR A 281 -11.78 -2.21 12.85
C THR A 281 -11.03 -1.03 13.43
N HIS A 282 -9.77 -1.22 13.79
CA HIS A 282 -8.90 -0.16 14.26
C HIS A 282 -7.53 -0.31 13.61
N GLU A 283 -7.03 0.76 12.99
CA GLU A 283 -5.69 0.81 12.42
C GLU A 283 -4.91 1.96 13.05
N THR A 284 -3.68 1.71 13.48
CA THR A 284 -2.79 2.73 14.07
C THR A 284 -1.38 2.62 13.48
N PRO A 285 -0.76 3.71 13.01
CA PRO A 285 0.65 3.72 12.63
C PRO A 285 1.55 3.51 13.86
N ILE A 286 2.62 2.73 13.69
CA ILE A 286 3.65 2.51 14.72
C ILE A 286 4.94 3.21 14.29
N GLY A 287 5.29 4.28 14.99
CA GLY A 287 6.45 5.11 14.65
C GLY A 287 6.28 5.81 13.30
N ASP A 288 7.41 6.12 12.66
CA ASP A 288 7.47 7.11 11.57
C ASP A 288 8.04 6.53 10.26
N ASP A 289 8.03 5.21 10.09
CA ASP A 289 8.64 4.54 8.93
C ASP A 289 7.69 3.60 8.17
N GLY A 290 6.41 3.61 8.54
CA GLY A 290 5.32 2.95 7.81
C GLY A 290 4.78 1.66 8.42
N TRP A 291 5.26 1.24 9.60
CA TRP A 291 4.63 0.16 10.33
C TRP A 291 3.19 0.52 10.71
N LYS A 292 2.28 -0.46 10.64
CA LYS A 292 0.89 -0.31 11.05
C LYS A 292 0.45 -1.51 11.88
N LEU A 293 -0.35 -1.26 12.90
CA LEU A 293 -1.11 -2.25 13.66
C LEU A 293 -2.55 -2.23 13.18
N GLN A 294 -3.11 -3.39 12.88
CA GLN A 294 -4.52 -3.58 12.56
C GLN A 294 -5.18 -4.48 13.59
N LEU A 295 -6.30 -4.03 14.16
CA LEU A 295 -7.18 -4.83 14.99
C LEU A 295 -8.54 -4.92 14.30
N ARG A 296 -9.15 -6.11 14.33
CA ARG A 296 -10.48 -6.35 13.75
C ARG A 296 -11.26 -7.27 14.66
N GLY A 297 -12.48 -6.87 14.97
CA GLY A 297 -13.46 -7.67 15.70
C GLY A 297 -14.75 -7.77 14.90
N LEU A 298 -15.27 -8.98 14.77
CA LEU A 298 -16.45 -9.28 13.98
C LEU A 298 -17.31 -10.30 14.73
N HIS A 299 -18.61 -10.03 14.85
CA HIS A 299 -19.62 -10.98 15.29
C HIS A 299 -20.74 -11.09 14.26
N SER A 300 -21.19 -12.30 13.97
CA SER A 300 -22.31 -12.54 13.06
C SER A 300 -23.19 -13.68 13.52
N GLU A 301 -24.50 -13.47 13.42
CA GLU A 301 -25.56 -14.45 13.65
C GLU A 301 -26.32 -14.67 12.33
N THR A 302 -26.60 -15.93 12.02
CA THR A 302 -27.36 -16.33 10.85
C THR A 302 -28.47 -17.28 11.24
N HIS A 303 -29.64 -17.11 10.64
CA HIS A 303 -30.75 -18.05 10.76
C HIS A 303 -31.20 -18.50 9.38
N PRO A 304 -30.49 -19.48 8.78
CA PRO A 304 -30.77 -19.96 7.44
C PRO A 304 -32.24 -20.37 7.21
N SER A 305 -32.88 -19.79 6.19
CA SER A 305 -34.27 -20.12 5.84
C SER A 305 -34.38 -21.11 4.67
N ALA A 306 -35.40 -20.97 3.83
CA ALA A 306 -35.71 -21.86 2.72
C ALA A 306 -35.83 -23.34 3.15
N SER A 307 -35.03 -24.23 2.56
CA SER A 307 -35.06 -25.68 2.85
C SER A 307 -34.55 -26.03 4.25
N LEU A 308 -33.89 -25.10 4.95
CA LEU A 308 -33.35 -25.30 6.31
C LEU A 308 -34.32 -24.82 7.40
N ARG A 309 -35.40 -24.12 7.04
CA ARG A 309 -36.39 -23.60 7.99
C ARG A 309 -36.97 -24.66 8.94
N PRO A 310 -37.26 -25.92 8.53
CA PRO A 310 -37.75 -26.94 9.46
C PRO A 310 -36.70 -27.45 10.46
N LEU A 311 -35.42 -27.29 10.14
CA LEU A 311 -34.31 -27.69 11.00
C LEU A 311 -33.95 -26.58 12.00
N ASP A 312 -34.49 -25.37 11.81
CA ASP A 312 -34.23 -24.19 12.64
C ASP A 312 -32.75 -24.03 12.95
N VAL A 313 -31.96 -23.90 11.87
CA VAL A 313 -30.51 -23.78 11.94
C VAL A 313 -30.17 -22.38 12.44
N GLU A 314 -29.29 -22.30 13.43
CA GLU A 314 -28.69 -21.06 13.91
C GLU A 314 -27.16 -21.18 13.82
N GLY A 315 -26.52 -20.16 13.24
CA GLY A 315 -25.08 -20.12 13.09
C GLY A 315 -24.51 -18.85 13.70
N GLU A 316 -23.53 -19.01 14.59
CA GLU A 316 -22.78 -17.91 15.20
C GLU A 316 -21.32 -17.94 14.75
N ASN A 317 -20.72 -16.77 14.59
CA ASN A 317 -19.31 -16.64 14.26
C ASN A 317 -18.73 -15.37 14.90
N LEU A 318 -17.70 -15.57 15.71
CA LEU A 318 -16.89 -14.53 16.32
C LEU A 318 -15.47 -14.59 15.74
N LEU A 319 -14.98 -13.48 15.22
CA LEU A 319 -13.60 -13.31 14.77
C LEU A 319 -12.97 -12.13 15.49
N LEU A 320 -11.84 -12.38 16.14
CA LEU A 320 -10.93 -11.35 16.64
C LEU A 320 -9.59 -11.54 15.94
N SER A 321 -9.01 -10.46 15.42
CA SER A 321 -7.68 -10.53 14.80
C SER A 321 -6.83 -9.31 15.10
N ALA A 322 -5.54 -9.57 15.20
CA ALA A 322 -4.49 -8.57 15.34
C ALA A 322 -3.43 -8.85 14.28
N GLY A 323 -3.04 -7.81 13.56
CA GLY A 323 -2.03 -7.89 12.52
C GLY A 323 -1.10 -6.70 12.53
N VAL A 324 0.08 -6.90 11.96
CA VAL A 324 1.04 -5.84 11.69
C VAL A 324 1.41 -5.87 10.22
N SER A 325 1.64 -4.69 9.64
CA SER A 325 2.08 -4.57 8.27
C SER A 325 3.18 -3.53 8.10
N TYR A 326 4.02 -3.75 7.09
CA TYR A 326 5.14 -2.89 6.74
C TYR A 326 5.31 -2.79 5.22
N PRO A 327 5.19 -1.57 4.65
CA PRO A 327 5.41 -1.34 3.23
C PRO A 327 6.93 -1.31 2.96
N LEU A 328 7.49 -2.46 2.60
CA LEU A 328 8.90 -2.61 2.26
C LEU A 328 9.28 -1.74 1.06
N LEU A 329 8.43 -1.68 0.03
CA LEU A 329 8.52 -0.74 -1.07
C LEU A 329 7.24 0.10 -1.11
N ARG A 330 7.37 1.42 -1.23
CA ARG A 330 6.24 2.35 -1.36
C ARG A 330 6.60 3.45 -2.35
N SER A 331 6.03 3.38 -3.55
CA SER A 331 6.16 4.38 -4.59
C SER A 331 4.87 4.45 -5.42
N ARG A 332 4.80 5.37 -6.39
CA ARG A 332 3.71 5.44 -7.36
C ARG A 332 3.75 4.28 -8.34
N ALA A 333 4.93 3.85 -8.75
CA ALA A 333 5.07 2.82 -9.79
C ALA A 333 5.03 1.40 -9.21
N GLU A 334 5.55 1.21 -8.00
CA GLU A 334 5.81 -0.10 -7.42
C GLU A 334 5.60 -0.09 -5.90
N ASN A 335 4.90 -1.09 -5.38
CA ASN A 335 4.63 -1.25 -3.95
C ASN A 335 4.80 -2.70 -3.53
N LEU A 336 5.38 -2.92 -2.35
CA LEU A 336 5.51 -4.24 -1.73
C LEU A 336 5.16 -4.11 -0.25
N LEU A 337 4.03 -4.68 0.15
CA LEU A 337 3.55 -4.73 1.52
C LEU A 337 3.74 -6.15 2.08
N LEU A 338 4.37 -6.23 3.24
CA LEU A 338 4.46 -7.46 4.03
C LEU A 338 3.54 -7.32 5.24
N ALA A 339 2.83 -8.39 5.59
CA ALA A 339 1.99 -8.41 6.78
C ALA A 339 2.02 -9.76 7.49
N ALA A 340 1.78 -9.71 8.80
CA ALA A 340 1.57 -10.86 9.64
C ALA A 340 0.28 -10.65 10.44
N ARG A 341 -0.60 -11.65 10.49
CA ARG A 341 -1.90 -11.56 11.16
C ARG A 341 -2.19 -12.81 11.96
N PHE A 342 -2.53 -12.63 13.23
CA PHE A 342 -3.12 -13.67 14.06
C PHE A 342 -4.64 -13.51 14.08
N ALA A 343 -5.37 -14.60 13.92
CA ALA A 343 -6.83 -14.63 14.09
C ALA A 343 -7.27 -15.69 15.09
N TYR A 344 -8.20 -15.29 15.93
CA TYR A 344 -9.00 -16.11 16.82
C TYR A 344 -10.42 -16.15 16.23
N ARG A 345 -10.87 -17.32 15.77
CA ARG A 345 -12.21 -17.52 15.24
C ARG A 345 -12.92 -18.65 15.98
N ASP A 346 -14.11 -18.38 16.48
CA ASP A 346 -15.03 -19.39 17.01
C ASP A 346 -16.31 -19.34 16.18
N SER A 347 -16.70 -20.48 15.60
CA SER A 347 -17.94 -20.60 14.82
C SER A 347 -18.72 -21.83 15.25
N THR A 348 -19.98 -21.63 15.57
CA THR A 348 -20.89 -22.69 15.98
C THR A 348 -22.07 -22.78 15.02
N THR A 349 -22.63 -23.98 14.91
CA THR A 349 -23.91 -24.19 14.24
C THR A 349 -24.74 -25.12 15.08
N ASP A 350 -25.95 -24.66 15.39
CA ASP A 350 -26.94 -25.32 16.21
C ASP A 350 -28.20 -25.57 15.38
N VAL A 351 -28.98 -26.59 15.73
CA VAL A 351 -30.24 -26.96 15.06
C VAL A 351 -31.32 -27.32 16.07
N PHE A 352 -32.57 -27.27 15.62
CA PHE A 352 -33.78 -27.51 16.41
C PHE A 352 -33.85 -26.59 17.64
N ASP A 353 -33.84 -25.28 17.42
CA ASP A 353 -33.94 -24.25 18.48
C ASP A 353 -32.85 -24.43 19.55
N ASN A 354 -31.60 -24.50 19.10
CA ASN A 354 -30.39 -24.68 19.93
C ASN A 354 -30.36 -25.94 20.81
N SER A 355 -31.18 -26.94 20.47
CA SER A 355 -31.23 -28.21 21.20
C SER A 355 -30.10 -29.15 20.83
N ILE A 356 -29.54 -29.03 19.62
CA ILE A 356 -28.47 -29.92 19.12
C ILE A 356 -27.36 -29.10 18.47
N ARG A 357 -26.14 -29.22 19.01
CA ARG A 357 -24.91 -28.71 18.42
C ARG A 357 -24.48 -29.56 17.23
N LEU A 358 -24.52 -28.97 16.04
CA LEU A 358 -24.09 -29.60 14.80
C LEU A 358 -22.59 -29.41 14.56
N SER A 359 -22.06 -28.20 14.80
CA SER A 359 -20.62 -27.94 14.67
C SER A 359 -20.10 -26.88 15.64
N ASP A 360 -18.82 -27.01 16.01
CA ASP A 360 -18.06 -26.13 16.90
C ASP A 360 -16.60 -26.02 16.41
N ASP A 361 -16.37 -25.05 15.53
CA ASP A 361 -15.10 -24.80 14.87
C ASP A 361 -14.37 -23.63 15.53
N ARG A 362 -13.35 -23.95 16.32
CA ARG A 362 -12.50 -22.96 16.99
C ARG A 362 -11.13 -22.98 16.34
N LEU A 363 -10.87 -21.99 15.50
CA LEU A 363 -9.66 -21.87 14.68
C LEU A 363 -8.76 -20.78 15.23
N ARG A 364 -7.47 -21.09 15.37
CA ARG A 364 -6.42 -20.09 15.59
C ARG A 364 -5.49 -20.13 14.41
N THR A 365 -5.29 -19.01 13.74
CA THR A 365 -4.47 -18.97 12.54
C THR A 365 -3.43 -17.87 12.62
N LEU A 366 -2.24 -18.18 12.13
CA LEU A 366 -1.20 -17.21 11.84
C LEU A 366 -1.03 -17.14 10.33
N ALA A 367 -1.24 -15.96 9.76
CA ALA A 367 -1.09 -15.70 8.34
C ALA A 367 0.11 -14.78 8.12
N LEU A 368 0.97 -15.12 7.16
CA LEU A 368 2.00 -14.25 6.60
C LEU A 368 1.62 -13.94 5.17
N SER A 369 1.56 -12.65 4.82
CA SER A 369 1.21 -12.23 3.47
C SER A 369 2.23 -11.26 2.89
N ALA A 370 2.43 -11.38 1.58
CA ALA A 370 3.19 -10.48 0.77
C ALA A 370 2.32 -10.04 -0.39
N SER A 371 2.30 -8.75 -0.66
CA SER A 371 1.55 -8.24 -1.78
C SER A 371 2.29 -7.17 -2.53
N TYR A 372 2.32 -7.35 -3.84
CA TYR A 372 3.10 -6.57 -4.77
C TYR A 372 2.19 -5.94 -5.81
N ASP A 373 2.26 -4.62 -5.94
CA ASP A 373 1.51 -3.85 -6.92
C ASP A 373 2.49 -3.12 -7.85
N VAL A 374 2.29 -3.24 -9.16
CA VAL A 374 3.15 -2.58 -10.16
C VAL A 374 2.31 -1.94 -11.28
N VAL A 375 2.65 -0.71 -11.63
CA VAL A 375 2.09 0.01 -12.78
C VAL A 375 2.85 -0.40 -14.03
N ASP A 376 2.14 -0.92 -15.04
CA ASP A 376 2.72 -1.27 -16.33
C ASP A 376 2.77 -0.08 -17.31
N ASP A 377 3.43 -0.29 -18.46
CA ASP A 377 3.60 0.72 -19.50
C ASP A 377 2.29 1.17 -20.16
N TRP A 378 1.19 0.40 -20.00
CA TRP A 378 -0.14 0.75 -20.48
C TRP A 378 -0.98 1.45 -19.41
N GLN A 379 -0.36 1.87 -18.31
CA GLN A 379 -1.00 2.46 -17.14
C GLN A 379 -1.99 1.50 -16.43
N GLY A 380 -1.86 0.19 -16.69
CA GLY A 380 -2.53 -0.86 -15.94
C GLY A 380 -1.85 -1.08 -14.58
N ILE A 381 -2.62 -1.52 -13.58
CA ILE A 381 -2.10 -1.88 -12.26
C ILE A 381 -2.19 -3.39 -12.13
N ASN A 382 -1.03 -4.05 -12.00
CA ASN A 382 -0.91 -5.48 -11.80
C ASN A 382 -0.70 -5.76 -10.32
N GLN A 383 -1.48 -6.69 -9.76
CA GLN A 383 -1.43 -7.03 -8.34
C GLN A 383 -1.12 -8.51 -8.17
N ILE A 384 -0.12 -8.82 -7.36
CA ILE A 384 0.29 -10.19 -7.01
C ILE A 384 0.19 -10.32 -5.50
N GLY A 385 -0.57 -11.30 -5.01
CA GLY A 385 -0.70 -11.60 -3.59
C GLY A 385 -0.27 -13.03 -3.30
N LEU A 386 0.54 -13.19 -2.25
CA LEU A 386 0.89 -14.48 -1.68
C LEU A 386 0.52 -14.45 -0.19
N GLU A 387 -0.19 -15.47 0.26
CA GLU A 387 -0.52 -15.66 1.68
C GLU A 387 -0.22 -17.10 2.08
N LEU A 388 0.45 -17.25 3.22
CA LEU A 388 0.70 -18.52 3.89
C LEU A 388 0.00 -18.49 5.23
N THR A 389 -0.95 -19.38 5.44
CA THR A 389 -1.72 -19.45 6.68
C THR A 389 -1.48 -20.80 7.35
N GLN A 390 -1.14 -20.75 8.64
CA GLN A 390 -0.88 -21.90 9.49
C GLN A 390 -1.97 -21.99 10.57
N GLY A 391 -2.57 -23.18 10.71
CA GLY A 391 -3.44 -23.51 11.84
C GLY A 391 -2.62 -23.78 13.11
N LEU A 392 -3.09 -23.30 14.26
CA LEU A 392 -2.39 -23.43 15.54
C LEU A 392 -3.29 -24.11 16.57
N ASP A 393 -2.79 -25.17 17.22
CA ASP A 393 -3.46 -25.83 18.35
C ASP A 393 -3.16 -25.10 19.67
N VAL A 394 -3.68 -23.89 19.80
CA VAL A 394 -3.51 -23.03 20.99
C VAL A 394 -4.85 -22.41 21.37
N LEU A 395 -4.95 -21.81 22.55
CA LEU A 395 -6.13 -21.03 22.98
C LEU A 395 -7.46 -21.77 22.75
N ASN A 396 -7.49 -23.05 23.12
CA ASN A 396 -8.68 -23.91 23.03
C ASN A 396 -9.21 -24.07 21.59
N ALA A 397 -8.30 -24.23 20.62
CA ALA A 397 -8.65 -24.65 19.27
C ALA A 397 -9.43 -25.98 19.31
N THR A 398 -10.31 -26.21 18.33
CA THR A 398 -10.98 -27.51 18.21
C THR A 398 -9.92 -28.55 17.81
N PRO A 399 -9.78 -29.67 18.53
CA PRO A 399 -8.77 -30.66 18.19
C PRO A 399 -9.13 -31.38 16.89
N THR A 400 -8.11 -31.74 16.11
CA THR A 400 -8.29 -32.57 14.91
C THR A 400 -8.96 -33.91 15.28
N GLY A 401 -9.98 -34.28 14.50
CA GLY A 401 -10.80 -35.47 14.76
C GLY A 401 -11.97 -35.25 15.74
N SER A 402 -12.23 -34.02 16.18
CA SER A 402 -13.43 -33.70 16.96
C SER A 402 -14.71 -34.08 16.18
N PRO A 403 -15.70 -34.72 16.84
CA PRO A 403 -16.96 -35.09 16.20
C PRO A 403 -17.83 -33.88 15.82
N LEU A 404 -17.50 -32.70 16.35
CA LEU A 404 -18.20 -31.43 16.11
C LEU A 404 -17.53 -30.56 15.04
N LEU A 405 -16.55 -31.08 14.29
CA LEU A 405 -16.00 -30.32 13.17
C LEU A 405 -17.06 -30.16 12.08
N SER A 406 -17.20 -28.96 11.51
CA SER A 406 -18.15 -28.71 10.42
C SER A 406 -17.85 -29.52 9.15
N ARG A 407 -16.60 -29.98 8.99
CA ARG A 407 -16.18 -30.86 7.89
C ARG A 407 -15.51 -32.11 8.42
N ALA A 408 -15.98 -33.26 7.93
CA ALA A 408 -15.31 -34.54 8.14
C ALA A 408 -13.86 -34.48 7.65
N GLY A 409 -12.91 -34.82 8.53
CA GLY A 409 -11.48 -34.78 8.23
C GLY A 409 -10.84 -33.39 8.23
N GLY A 410 -11.59 -32.33 8.58
CA GLY A 410 -11.03 -30.99 8.74
C GLY A 410 -9.97 -30.94 9.84
N ARG A 411 -8.91 -30.16 9.61
CA ARG A 411 -7.80 -29.99 10.53
C ARG A 411 -7.63 -28.54 10.95
N PRO A 412 -7.99 -28.17 12.18
CA PRO A 412 -7.73 -26.83 12.72
C PRO A 412 -6.24 -26.47 12.83
N ASP A 413 -5.36 -27.46 12.90
CA ASP A 413 -3.89 -27.37 13.02
C ASP A 413 -3.15 -27.61 11.68
N PHE A 414 -3.82 -27.35 10.55
CA PHE A 414 -3.30 -27.64 9.20
C PHE A 414 -1.99 -26.91 8.85
N THR A 415 -1.21 -27.52 7.95
CA THR A 415 -0.01 -26.92 7.35
C THR A 415 -0.16 -26.86 5.84
N PRO A 416 0.02 -25.69 5.19
CA PRO A 416 -0.41 -25.43 3.80
C PRO A 416 0.26 -26.26 2.68
N HIS A 417 1.18 -27.17 2.99
CA HIS A 417 1.88 -28.02 2.00
C HIS A 417 1.66 -29.52 2.19
N SER A 418 0.79 -29.94 3.11
CA SER A 418 0.45 -31.35 3.30
C SER A 418 -0.61 -31.78 2.26
N PRO A 419 -0.33 -32.75 1.37
CA PRO A 419 -1.26 -33.19 0.32
C PRO A 419 -2.57 -33.82 0.82
N ASP A 420 -2.69 -34.07 2.13
CA ASP A 420 -3.88 -34.63 2.79
C ASP A 420 -4.76 -33.57 3.49
N ASP A 421 -4.39 -32.28 3.45
CA ASP A 421 -5.03 -31.24 4.26
C ASP A 421 -6.21 -30.56 3.54
N THR A 422 -7.44 -30.98 3.86
CA THR A 422 -8.64 -30.20 3.52
C THR A 422 -8.85 -29.12 4.58
N VAL A 423 -8.65 -27.85 4.19
CA VAL A 423 -8.85 -26.68 5.07
C VAL A 423 -10.34 -26.51 5.41
N LEU A 424 -10.64 -26.16 6.67
CA LEU A 424 -11.99 -25.89 7.20
C LEU A 424 -12.62 -24.63 6.60
#